data_AF-A0A1G0SVP8-F1
#
_entry.id   AF-A0A1G0SVP8-F1
#
_cell.length_a   1.000
_cell.length_b   1.000
_cell.length_c   1.000
_cell.angle_alpha   90.00
_cell.angle_beta   90.00
_cell.angle_gamma   90.00
#
_symmetry.space_group_name_H-M   'P 1'
#
loop_
_entity.id
_entity.type
_entity.pdbx_description
1 polymer ?
#
loop_
_entity_poly.entity_id
_entity_poly.type
_entity_poly.pdbx_seq_one_letter_code
_entity_poly.pdbx_strand_id
1 'polypeptide(L)'
;MEELHRGTSERLIFFFQLSSVLLIWLFVIAITLWISRLIVLSLELNDAPGASVAISLVAIPVFMTLAGILTYVFVGLQRGKKKV
;
A
#
# COMPACT_ATOMS: atom_id res chain seq x y z
N MET A 1 -17.15 -31.51 -14.94
CA MET A 1 -16.41 -31.48 -13.65
C MET A 1 -15.21 -30.52 -13.67
N GLU A 2 -14.69 -30.08 -14.82
CA GLU A 2 -13.57 -29.11 -14.89
C GLU A 2 -14.00 -27.64 -14.68
N GLU A 3 -15.24 -27.27 -14.98
CA GLU A 3 -15.71 -25.88 -14.85
C GLU A 3 -15.88 -25.40 -13.40
N LEU A 4 -16.15 -26.32 -12.46
CA LEU A 4 -16.32 -25.98 -11.04
C LEU A 4 -15.00 -25.55 -10.37
N HIS A 5 -13.86 -26.05 -10.86
CA HIS A 5 -12.54 -25.75 -10.29
C HIS A 5 -11.98 -24.39 -10.72
N ARG A 6 -12.39 -23.89 -11.90
CA ARG A 6 -12.02 -22.56 -12.41
C ARG A 6 -12.60 -21.44 -11.55
N GLY A 7 -13.89 -21.50 -11.25
CA GLY A 7 -14.57 -20.43 -10.48
C GLY A 7 -14.03 -20.24 -9.06
N THR A 8 -13.62 -21.34 -8.40
CA THR A 8 -13.04 -21.30 -7.05
C THR A 8 -11.63 -20.70 -7.05
N SER A 9 -10.82 -21.06 -8.05
CA SER A 9 -9.46 -20.53 -8.23
C SER A 9 -9.46 -19.03 -8.50
N GLU A 10 -10.38 -18.54 -9.35
CA GLU A 10 -10.48 -17.11 -9.66
C GLU A 10 -10.88 -16.25 -8.45
N ARG A 11 -11.78 -16.76 -7.60
CA ARG A 11 -12.14 -16.11 -6.33
C ARG A 11 -10.97 -16.08 -5.35
N LEU A 12 -10.19 -17.14 -5.26
CA LEU A 12 -9.00 -17.18 -4.40
C LEU A 12 -7.93 -16.20 -4.89
N ILE A 13 -7.63 -16.17 -6.19
CA ILE A 13 -6.69 -15.21 -6.78
C ILE A 13 -7.13 -13.78 -6.48
N PHE A 14 -8.42 -13.47 -6.66
CA PHE A 14 -8.97 -12.16 -6.33
C PHE A 14 -8.81 -11.82 -4.85
N PHE A 15 -9.11 -12.77 -3.96
CA PHE A 15 -9.00 -12.58 -2.52
C PHE A 15 -7.56 -12.30 -2.08
N PHE A 16 -6.58 -13.07 -2.59
CA PHE A 16 -5.16 -12.83 -2.33
C PHE A 16 -4.69 -11.48 -2.89
N GLN A 17 -5.16 -11.09 -4.08
CA GLN A 17 -4.80 -9.82 -4.68
C GLN A 17 -5.39 -8.63 -3.90
N LEU A 18 -6.65 -8.73 -3.45
CA LEU A 18 -7.28 -7.73 -2.60
C LEU A 18 -6.57 -7.62 -1.24
N SER A 19 -6.25 -8.77 -0.62
CA SER A 19 -5.52 -8.84 0.63
C SER A 19 -4.14 -8.18 0.51
N SER A 20 -3.43 -8.43 -0.60
CA SER A 20 -2.13 -7.80 -0.88
C SER A 20 -2.23 -6.27 -1.00
N VAL A 21 -3.23 -5.75 -1.73
CA VAL A 21 -3.43 -4.30 -1.86
C VAL A 21 -3.76 -3.67 -0.51
N LEU A 22 -4.63 -4.30 0.29
CA LEU A 22 -4.94 -3.86 1.65
C LEU A 22 -3.70 -3.84 2.55
N LEU A 23 -2.89 -4.90 2.50
CA LEU A 23 -1.67 -5.00 3.28
C LEU A 23 -0.68 -3.89 2.94
N ILE A 24 -0.54 -3.55 1.65
CA ILE A 24 0.31 -2.44 1.20
C ILE A 24 -0.19 -1.11 1.76
N TRP A 25 -1.49 -0.84 1.68
CA TRP A 25 -2.06 0.38 2.27
C TRP A 25 -1.85 0.46 3.78
N LEU A 26 -2.08 -0.64 4.50
CA LEU A 26 -1.82 -0.71 5.94
C LEU A 26 -0.34 -0.45 6.24
N PHE A 27 0.57 -1.01 5.45
CA PHE A 27 2.00 -0.80 5.61
C PHE A 27 2.39 0.67 5.37
N VAL A 28 1.89 1.29 4.30
CA VAL A 28 2.14 2.71 4.01
C VAL A 28 1.63 3.61 5.15
N ILE A 29 0.42 3.36 5.66
CA ILE A 29 -0.15 4.11 6.79
C ILE A 29 0.69 3.90 8.05
N ALA A 30 1.08 2.66 8.36
CA ALA A 30 1.88 2.33 9.54
C ALA A 30 3.23 3.03 9.51
N ILE A 31 3.94 3.00 8.38
CA ILE A 31 5.23 3.68 8.20
C ILE A 31 5.05 5.20 8.29
N THR A 32 4.00 5.75 7.68
CA THR A 32 3.71 7.19 7.73
C THR A 32 3.47 7.65 9.18
N LEU A 33 2.66 6.92 9.95
CA LEU A 33 2.41 7.20 11.36
C LEU A 33 3.69 7.07 12.19
N TRP A 34 4.49 6.03 11.93
CA TRP A 34 5.74 5.79 12.64
C TRP A 34 6.75 6.90 12.41
N ILE A 35 6.99 7.29 11.16
CA ILE A 35 7.85 8.42 10.79
C ILE A 35 7.34 9.71 11.44
N SER A 36 6.03 9.96 11.38
CA SER A 36 5.44 11.16 11.99
C SER A 36 5.71 11.21 13.50
N ARG A 37 5.59 10.08 14.21
CA ARG A 37 5.93 10.00 15.64
C ARG A 37 7.40 10.23 15.91
N LEU A 38 8.30 9.69 15.08
CA LEU A 38 9.74 9.94 15.23
C LEU A 38 10.10 11.41 15.04
N ILE A 39 9.45 12.09 14.09
CA ILE A 39 9.64 13.52 13.87
C ILE A 39 9.21 14.31 15.11
N VAL A 40 8.02 14.03 15.64
CA VAL A 40 7.51 14.70 16.85
C VAL A 40 8.46 14.47 18.02
N LEU A 41 8.94 13.24 18.22
CA LEU A 41 9.87 12.92 19.30
C LEU A 41 11.21 13.63 19.14
N SER A 42 11.75 13.69 17.92
CA SER A 42 12.99 14.41 17.61
C SER A 42 12.87 15.91 17.89
N LEU A 43 11.71 16.50 17.57
CA LEU A 43 11.44 17.92 17.86
C LEU A 43 11.30 18.17 19.36
N GLU A 44 10.65 17.27 20.10
CA GLU A 44 10.50 17.36 21.55
C GLU A 44 11.85 17.32 22.28
N LEU A 45 12.78 16.48 21.79
CA LEU A 45 14.13 16.36 22.35
C LEU A 45 15.10 17.49 21.93
N ASN A 46 14.67 18.47 21.13
CA ASN A 46 15.54 19.47 20.51
C ASN A 46 16.71 18.87 19.71
N ASP A 47 16.53 17.65 19.18
CA ASP A 47 17.50 17.06 18.27
C ASP A 47 17.43 17.78 16.92
N ALA A 48 18.60 18.11 16.36
CA ALA A 48 18.67 18.67 15.01
C ALA A 48 18.04 17.67 14.03
N PRO A 49 17.00 18.07 13.26
CA PRO A 49 16.41 17.19 12.26
C PRO A 49 17.49 16.78 11.25
N GLY A 50 17.94 15.54 11.34
CA GLY A 50 18.99 15.02 10.47
C GLY A 50 18.51 14.87 9.02
N ALA A 51 19.45 14.73 8.09
CA ALA A 51 19.14 14.41 6.70
C ALA A 51 18.26 13.15 6.55
N SER A 52 18.38 12.20 7.49
CA SER A 52 17.53 11.01 7.58
C SER A 52 16.05 11.34 7.73
N VAL A 53 15.69 12.35 8.55
CA VAL A 53 14.31 12.79 8.75
C VAL A 53 13.72 13.38 7.47
N ALA A 54 14.50 14.21 6.77
CA ALA A 54 14.10 14.79 5.49
C ALA A 54 13.86 13.71 4.42
N ILE A 55 14.74 12.70 4.35
CA ILE A 55 14.59 11.55 3.44
C ILE A 55 13.31 10.77 3.77
N SER A 56 13.04 10.49 5.05
CA SER A 56 11.83 9.81 5.48
C SER A 56 10.56 10.60 5.15
N LEU A 57 10.60 11.93 5.21
CA LEU A 57 9.47 12.79 4.83
C LEU A 57 9.15 12.67 3.34
N VAL A 58 10.16 12.63 2.47
CA VAL A 58 10.00 12.44 1.01
C VAL A 58 9.54 11.02 0.68
N ALA A 59 9.88 10.03 1.49
CA ALA A 59 9.46 8.66 1.28
C ALA A 59 7.93 8.48 1.38
N ILE A 60 7.25 9.24 2.25
CA ILE A 60 5.80 9.18 2.45
C ILE A 60 5.02 9.38 1.12
N PRO A 61 5.16 10.50 0.38
CA PRO A 61 4.44 10.70 -0.87
C PRO A 61 4.85 9.70 -1.96
N VAL A 62 6.11 9.23 -1.97
CA VAL A 62 6.56 8.18 -2.91
C VAL A 62 5.80 6.88 -2.66
N PHE A 63 5.74 6.42 -1.41
CA PHE A 63 5.03 5.20 -1.04
C PHE A 63 3.52 5.31 -1.27
N MET A 64 2.91 6.47 -0.99
CA MET A 64 1.50 6.73 -1.32
C MET A 64 1.25 6.65 -2.82
N THR A 65 2.14 7.22 -3.63
CA THR A 65 2.03 7.18 -5.10
C THR A 65 2.10 5.74 -5.61
N LEU A 66 3.05 4.95 -5.11
CA LEU A 66 3.19 3.53 -5.49
C LEU A 66 1.96 2.71 -5.08
N ALA A 67 1.46 2.88 -3.85
CA ALA A 67 0.23 2.22 -3.40
C ALA A 67 -0.98 2.63 -4.25
N GLY A 68 -1.07 3.91 -4.63
CA GLY A 68 -2.09 4.44 -5.53
C GLY A 68 -2.03 3.80 -6.92
N ILE A 69 -0.84 3.73 -7.53
CA ILE A 69 -0.63 3.09 -8.83
C ILE A 69 -1.05 1.62 -8.79
N LEU A 70 -0.63 0.87 -7.77
CA LEU A 70 -1.00 -0.54 -7.59
C LEU A 70 -2.52 -0.71 -7.46
N THR A 71 -3.15 0.16 -6.68
CA THR A 71 -4.62 0.16 -6.51
C THR A 71 -5.33 0.49 -7.82
N TYR A 72 -4.81 1.47 -8.57
CA TYR A 72 -5.37 1.84 -9.87
C TYR A 72 -5.28 0.68 -10.87
N VAL A 73 -4.11 0.04 -10.98
CA VAL A 73 -3.90 -1.14 -11.84
C VAL A 73 -4.83 -2.28 -11.42
N PHE A 74 -4.98 -2.53 -10.13
CA PHE A 74 -5.88 -3.56 -9.59
C PHE A 74 -7.34 -3.28 -9.98
N VAL A 75 -7.84 -2.06 -9.75
CA VAL A 75 -9.21 -1.67 -10.12
C VAL A 75 -9.40 -1.72 -11.64
N GLY A 76 -8.40 -1.30 -12.42
CA GLY A 76 -8.41 -1.38 -13.88
C GLY A 76 -8.52 -2.82 -14.39
N LEU A 77 -7.74 -3.74 -13.81
CA LEU A 77 -7.75 -5.15 -14.17
C LEU A 77 -9.11 -5.81 -13.86
N GLN A 78 -9.72 -5.47 -12.72
CA GLN A 78 -11.06 -5.97 -12.38
C GLN A 78 -12.15 -5.46 -13.32
N ARG A 79 -12.09 -4.19 -13.73
CA ARG A 79 -13.04 -3.61 -14.67
C ARG A 79 -12.94 -4.25 -16.05
N GLY A 80 -11.72 -4.62 -16.49
CA GLY A 80 -11.50 -5.37 -17.73
C GLY A 80 -12.17 -6.75 -17.71
N LYS A 81 -12.08 -7.48 -16.59
CA LYS A 81 -12.71 -8.80 -16.42
C LYS A 81 -14.25 -8.77 -16.41
N LYS A 82 -14.87 -7.63 -16.04
CA LYS A 82 -16.33 -7.49 -15.95
C LYS A 82 -17.00 -7.15 -17.30
N LYS A 83 -16.20 -6.83 -18.32
CA LYS A 83 -16.65 -6.33 -19.63
C LYS A 83 -16.48 -7.36 -20.76
N VAL A 84 -15.85 -8.49 -20.47
CA VAL A 84 -15.75 -9.70 -21.31
C VAL A 84 -16.77 -10.70 -20.78
#